data_AF-A0A9C6X8Z4-F1
#
_entry.id   AF-A0A9C6X8Z4-F1
#
_cell.length_a   1.000
_cell.length_b   1.000
_cell.length_c   1.000
_cell.angle_alpha   90.00
_cell.angle_beta   90.00
_cell.angle_gamma   90.00
#
_symmetry.space_group_name_H-M   'P 1'
#
loop_
_entity.id
_entity.type
_entity.pdbx_description
1 polymer ?
#
loop_
_entity_poly.entity_id
_entity_poly.type
_entity_poly.pdbx_seq_one_letter_code
_entity_poly.pdbx_strand_id
1 'polypeptide(L)' 'MNDTTLGCLLIVLSVGFGIYYTAWVIGLPFFEADHFIHNLFPSVHFALLIPALMGLAFIGSLIVFCFIELKAASSASKKR' A
#
# COMPACT_ATOMS: atom_id res chain seq x y z
N MET A 1 11.08 -12.74 24.70
CA MET A 1 11.09 -12.50 23.24
C MET A 1 11.72 -11.14 23.03
N ASN A 2 12.75 -11.08 22.19
CA ASN A 2 13.63 -9.94 21.96
C ASN A 2 13.11 -9.08 20.80
N ASP A 3 13.03 -7.77 21.00
CA ASP A 3 12.46 -6.80 20.05
C ASP A 3 13.11 -6.88 18.66
N THR A 4 14.40 -7.25 18.62
CA THR A 4 15.17 -7.46 17.38
C THR A 4 14.62 -8.59 16.52
N THR A 5 14.11 -9.66 17.11
CA THR A 5 13.55 -10.80 16.37
C THR A 5 12.21 -10.46 15.74
N LEU A 6 11.39 -9.67 16.43
CA LEU A 6 10.15 -9.12 15.85
C LEU A 6 10.48 -8.19 14.67
N GLY A 7 11.45 -7.29 14.83
CA GLY A 7 11.90 -6.42 13.75
C GLY A 7 12.39 -7.19 12.51
N CYS A 8 13.23 -8.21 12.70
CA CYS A 8 13.68 -9.07 11.61
C CYS A 8 12.52 -9.80 10.92
N LEU A 9 11.57 -10.34 11.70
CA LEU A 9 10.39 -11.02 11.17
C LEU A 9 9.53 -10.06 10.33
N LEU A 10 9.26 -8.86 10.83
CA LEU A 10 8.52 -7.82 10.11
C LEU A 10 9.19 -7.46 8.79
N ILE A 11 10.51 -7.27 8.78
CA ILE A 11 11.27 -6.94 7.56
C ILE A 11 11.16 -8.07 6.53
N VAL A 12 11.38 -9.32 6.95
CA VAL A 12 11.29 -10.49 6.06
C VAL A 12 9.89 -10.61 5.47
N LEU A 13 8.84 -10.43 6.29
CA LEU A 13 7.47 -10.44 5.82
C LEU A 13 7.21 -9.31 4.81
N SER A 14 7.60 -8.07 5.13
CA SER A 14 7.44 -6.93 4.23
C SER A 14 8.14 -7.14 2.89
N VAL A 15 9.37 -7.65 2.90
CA VAL A 15 10.13 -7.94 1.67
C VAL A 15 9.45 -9.07 0.88
N GLY A 16 8.98 -10.13 1.55
CA GLY A 16 8.24 -11.22 0.92
C GLY A 16 6.95 -10.73 0.24
N PHE A 17 6.15 -9.90 0.94
CA PHE A 17 4.97 -9.26 0.36
C PHE A 17 5.32 -8.34 -0.80
N GLY A 18 6.41 -7.58 -0.70
CA GLY A 18 6.89 -6.71 -1.78
C GLY A 18 7.24 -7.49 -3.04
N ILE A 19 8.02 -8.57 -2.90
CA ILE A 19 8.38 -9.44 -4.01
C ILE A 19 7.14 -10.10 -4.62
N TYR A 20 6.22 -10.61 -3.81
CA TYR A 20 4.96 -11.21 -4.29
C TYR A 20 4.14 -10.19 -5.10
N TYR A 21 4.02 -8.96 -4.59
CA TYR A 21 3.26 -7.91 -5.24
C TYR A 21 3.91 -7.46 -6.56
N THR A 22 5.23 -7.24 -6.55
CA THR A 22 5.99 -6.85 -7.75
C THR A 22 5.97 -7.95 -8.80
N ALA A 23 6.16 -9.21 -8.39
CA ALA A 23 6.05 -10.36 -9.29
C ALA A 23 4.62 -10.50 -9.84
N TRP A 24 3.59 -10.21 -9.04
CA TRP A 24 2.20 -10.23 -9.49
C TRP A 24 1.91 -9.12 -10.51
N VAL A 25 2.36 -7.88 -10.28
CA VAL A 25 2.14 -6.75 -11.20
C VAL A 25 2.92 -6.92 -12.50
N ILE A 26 4.19 -7.34 -12.42
CA ILE A 26 5.07 -7.46 -13.59
C ILE A 26 4.82 -8.76 -14.33
N GLY A 27 4.58 -9.88 -13.64
CA GLY A 27 4.42 -11.19 -14.26
C GLY A 27 3.14 -11.34 -15.07
N LEU A 28 2.03 -10.75 -14.62
CA LEU A 28 0.72 -10.90 -15.27
C LEU A 28 0.66 -10.53 -16.77
N PRO A 29 1.28 -9.44 -17.27
CA PRO A 29 1.33 -9.17 -18.71
C PRO A 29 2.18 -10.16 -19.52
N PHE A 30 2.98 -11.01 -18.87
CA PHE A 30 3.84 -12.01 -19.54
C PHE A 30 3.29 -13.44 -19.46
N PHE A 31 2.26 -13.71 -18.65
CA PHE A 31 1.61 -15.03 -18.60
C PHE A 31 0.39 -15.05 -19.54
N GLU A 32 0.47 -15.85 -20.60
CA GLU A 32 -0.67 -16.12 -21.49
C GLU A 32 -1.80 -16.84 -20.73
N ALA A 33 -3.04 -16.51 -21.09
CA ALA A 33 -4.28 -16.80 -20.36
C ALA A 33 -4.72 -18.28 -20.34
N ASP A 34 -3.80 -19.22 -20.54
CA ASP A 34 -4.16 -20.63 -20.71
C ASP A 34 -3.51 -21.51 -19.64
N HIS A 35 -4.39 -22.22 -18.91
CA HIS A 35 -4.16 -23.31 -17.96
C HIS A 35 -3.88 -22.93 -16.49
N PHE A 36 -4.78 -23.38 -15.58
CA PHE A 36 -4.70 -23.56 -14.11
C PHE A 36 -4.24 -22.40 -13.20
N ILE A 37 -3.50 -21.45 -13.75
CA ILE A 37 -2.81 -20.34 -13.07
C ILE A 37 -3.81 -19.23 -12.69
N HIS A 38 -4.97 -19.16 -13.35
CA HIS A 38 -6.00 -18.15 -13.07
C HIS A 38 -6.75 -18.33 -11.73
N ASN A 39 -6.66 -19.50 -11.09
CA ASN A 39 -7.16 -19.69 -9.71
C ASN A 39 -6.17 -19.20 -8.65
N LEU A 40 -4.89 -19.08 -9.00
CA LEU A 40 -3.84 -18.60 -8.11
C LEU A 40 -3.57 -17.10 -8.28
N PHE A 41 -3.90 -16.55 -9.46
CA PHE A 41 -3.76 -15.13 -9.78
C PHE A 41 -5.14 -14.53 -10.04
N PRO A 42 -5.72 -13.77 -9.08
CA PRO A 42 -6.94 -13.00 -9.30
C PRO A 42 -6.79 -12.08 -10.52
N SER A 43 -7.90 -11.77 -11.18
CA SER A 43 -7.94 -11.01 -12.43
C SER A 43 -7.11 -9.73 -12.40
N VAL A 44 -6.54 -9.36 -13.56
CA VAL A 44 -5.63 -8.21 -13.77
C VAL A 44 -6.16 -6.90 -13.17
N HIS A 45 -7.49 -6.75 -13.11
CA HIS A 45 -8.13 -5.61 -12.46
C HIS A 45 -7.65 -5.40 -11.02
N PHE A 46 -7.47 -6.48 -10.24
CA PHE A 46 -7.05 -6.36 -8.84
C PHE A 46 -5.59 -5.94 -8.68
N ALA A 47 -4.70 -6.34 -9.60
CA ALA A 47 -3.27 -5.98 -9.55
C ALA A 47 -3.05 -4.46 -9.68
N LEU A 48 -3.96 -3.75 -10.36
CA LEU A 48 -3.93 -2.28 -10.52
C LEU A 48 -4.86 -1.56 -9.53
N LEU A 49 -5.94 -2.20 -9.08
CA LEU A 49 -6.90 -1.60 -8.14
C LEU A 49 -6.32 -1.49 -6.73
N ILE A 50 -5.58 -2.50 -6.26
CA ILE A 50 -5.03 -2.54 -4.90
C ILE A 50 -4.07 -1.36 -4.62
N PRO A 51 -3.08 -1.04 -5.49
CA PRO A 51 -2.17 0.09 -5.28
C PRO A 51 -2.90 1.41 -5.47
N ALA A 52 -3.85 1.47 -6.40
CA ALA A 52 -4.65 2.67 -6.62
C ALA A 52 -5.49 3.02 -5.39
N LEU A 53 -6.14 2.04 -4.76
CA LEU A 53 -6.92 2.24 -3.53
C LEU A 53 -6.03 2.61 -2.34
N MET A 54 -4.89 1.94 -2.18
CA MET A 54 -3.91 2.31 -1.14
C MET A 54 -3.37 3.72 -1.35
N GLY A 55 -3.02 4.07 -2.58
CA GLY A 55 -2.54 5.41 -2.93
C GLY A 55 -3.62 6.48 -2.69
N LEU A 56 -4.86 6.21 -3.07
CA LEU A 56 -5.99 7.11 -2.82
C LEU A 56 -6.25 7.30 -1.31
N ALA A 57 -6.21 6.21 -0.54
CA ALA A 57 -6.36 6.27 0.91
C ALA A 57 -5.21 7.06 1.57
N PHE A 58 -3.98 6.89 1.08
CA PHE A 58 -2.82 7.63 1.56
C PHE A 58 -2.90 9.12 1.23
N ILE A 59 -3.26 9.48 -0.01
CA ILE A 59 -3.47 10.88 -0.38
C ILE A 59 -4.61 11.49 0.45
N GLY A 60 -5.71 10.76 0.62
CA GLY A 60 -6.84 11.17 1.45
C GLY A 60 -6.43 11.46 2.90
N SER A 61 -5.60 10.60 3.51
CA SER A 61 -5.12 10.82 4.88
C SER A 61 -4.19 12.03 4.98
N LEU A 62 -3.32 12.26 4.00
CA LEU A 62 -2.47 13.46 3.95
C LEU A 62 -3.28 14.75 3.82
N ILE A 63 -4.34 14.74 3.01
CA ILE A 63 -5.24 15.89 2.88
C ILE A 63 -5.90 16.20 4.24
N VAL A 64 -6.47 15.18 4.89
CA VAL A 64 -7.10 15.35 6.22
C VAL A 64 -6.10 15.86 7.25
N PHE A 65 -4.88 15.29 7.27
CA PHE A 65 -3.81 15.74 8.15
C PHE A 65 -3.46 17.22 7.93
N CYS A 66 -3.27 17.63 6.68
CA CYS A 66 -3.00 19.02 6.31
C CYS A 66 -4.14 19.96 6.76
N PHE A 67 -5.40 19.57 6.58
CA PHE A 67 -6.55 20.37 7.05
C PHE A 67 -6.56 20.56 8.56
N ILE A 68 -6.20 19.53 9.34
CA ILE A 68 -6.14 19.62 10.80
C ILE A 68 -5.07 20.63 11.22
N GLU A 69 -3.87 20.54 10.65
CA GLU A 69 -2.75 21.44 10.94
C GLU A 69 -3.06 22.90 10.56
N LEU A 70 -3.68 23.13 9.39
CA LEU A 70 -4.08 24.47 8.96
C LEU A 70 -5.17 25.08 9.86
N LYS A 71 -6.12 24.28 10.35
CA LYS A 71 -7.11 24.74 11.34
C LYS A 71 -6.45 25.06 12.69
N ALA A 72 -5.47 24.28 13.12
CA ALA A 72 -4.71 24.56 14.34
C ALA A 72 -3.93 25.89 14.22
N ALA A 73 -3.22 26.08 13.10
CA ALA A 73 -2.45 27.29 12.83
C ALA A 73 -3.32 28.56 12.72
N SER A 74 -4.45 28.48 12.02
CA SER A 74 -5.38 29.63 11.90
C SER A 74 -6.04 30.00 13.23
N SER A 75 -6.32 29.03 14.10
CA SER A 75 -6.85 29.30 15.45
C SER A 75 -5.84 30.02 16.34
N ALA A 76 -4.54 29.71 16.22
CA ALA A 76 -3.49 30.40 16.95
C ALA A 76 -3.33 31.87 16.52
N SER A 77 -3.53 32.19 15.23
CA SER A 77 -3.45 33.57 14.73
C SER A 77 -4.63 34.44 15.13
N LYS A 78 -5.82 33.87 15.39
CA LYS A 78 -7.02 34.64 15.75
C LYS A 78 -7.08 35.02 17.24
N LYS A 79 -6.17 34.49 18.05
CA LYS A 79 -6.07 34.75 19.50
C LYS A 79 -5.05 35.85 19.84
N ARG A 80 -4.25 36.31 18.88
CA ARG A 80 -3.38 37.50 18.98
C ARG A 80 -4.11 38.72 18.45
#